data_AF-A0ABD2PUM5-F1
#
_entry.id   AF-A0ABD2PUM5-F1
#
_cell.length_a   1.000
_cell.length_b   1.000
_cell.length_c   1.000
_cell.angle_alpha   90.00
_cell.angle_beta   90.00
_cell.angle_gamma   90.00
#
_symmetry.space_group_name_H-M   'P 1'
#
loop_
_entity.id
_entity.type
_entity.pdbx_description
1 polymer ?
#
loop_
_entity_poly.entity_id
_entity_poly.type
_entity_poly.pdbx_seq_one_letter_code
_entity_poly.pdbx_strand_id
1 'polypeptide(L)'
;MDMANYTISKMRSSIRQQAVQYEKENFAKLLDTQRQAGFDGLQATKIWLRIAYDRLVQKLANETGTVPENRSNIPVPNLILAEAYILLMYTELDFNFPETLMMDKDRMDRLANRLTVLVCLASLVLFTSTLVAQHFSLNSDGELDVGNHWQSLKNCIKNHCRNIISLHMEEGFKAGKGANLS
;
A
#
# COMPACT_ATOMS: atom_id res chain seq x y z
N MET A 1 45.14 -4.53 6.78
CA MET A 1 43.81 -3.88 6.87
C MET A 1 44.03 -2.41 6.53
N ASP A 2 43.30 -1.85 5.57
CA ASP A 2 43.50 -0.47 5.11
C ASP A 2 43.10 0.54 6.19
N MET A 3 44.01 1.45 6.55
CA MET A 3 43.82 2.42 7.64
C MET A 3 42.64 3.36 7.35
N ALA A 4 42.37 3.62 6.07
CA ALA A 4 41.20 4.36 5.61
C ALA A 4 39.89 3.61 5.95
N ASN A 5 39.81 2.30 5.67
CA ASN A 5 38.63 1.49 5.97
C ASN A 5 38.37 1.34 7.48
N TYR A 6 39.43 1.27 8.29
CA TYR A 6 39.32 1.29 9.76
C TYR A 6 38.78 2.62 10.27
N THR A 7 39.29 3.73 9.74
CA THR A 7 38.87 5.08 10.13
C THR A 7 37.41 5.35 9.72
N ILE A 8 37.04 5.00 8.48
CA ILE A 8 35.66 5.09 8.00
C ILE A 8 34.72 4.26 8.88
N SER A 9 35.12 3.04 9.26
CA SER A 9 34.30 2.17 10.13
C SER A 9 34.11 2.76 11.52
N LYS A 10 35.16 3.34 12.11
CA LYS A 10 35.12 4.02 13.42
C LYS A 10 34.24 5.27 13.41
N MET A 11 34.25 6.04 12.32
CA MET A 11 33.50 7.29 12.22
C MET A 11 32.05 7.11 11.73
N ARG A 12 31.72 5.98 11.08
CA ARG A 12 30.40 5.73 10.46
C ARG A 12 29.23 5.91 11.43
N SER A 13 29.35 5.48 12.67
CA SER A 13 28.29 5.64 13.68
C SER A 13 28.05 7.11 14.03
N SER A 14 29.13 7.87 14.26
CA SER A 14 29.07 9.30 14.58
C SER A 14 28.53 10.12 13.41
N ILE A 15 29.00 9.86 12.18
CA ILE A 15 28.51 10.51 10.96
C ILE A 15 27.00 10.25 10.79
N ARG A 16 26.54 9.01 10.99
CA ARG A 16 25.11 8.69 10.90
C ARG A 16 24.28 9.43 11.95
N GLN A 17 24.75 9.51 13.20
CA GLN A 17 24.05 10.25 14.25
C GLN A 17 23.95 11.74 13.93
N GLN A 18 25.05 12.35 13.49
CA GLN A 18 25.08 13.76 13.08
C GLN A 18 24.19 14.01 11.86
N ALA A 19 24.18 13.09 10.89
CA ALA A 19 23.32 13.19 9.71
C ALA A 19 21.83 13.17 10.08
N VAL A 20 21.41 12.26 10.97
CA VAL A 20 20.00 12.20 11.43
C VAL A 20 19.60 13.50 12.12
N GLN A 21 20.46 14.05 12.98
CA GLN A 21 20.18 15.30 13.66
C GLN A 21 20.11 16.48 12.68
N TYR A 22 21.05 16.55 11.76
CA TYR A 22 21.10 17.57 10.70
C TYR A 22 19.84 17.55 9.82
N GLU A 23 19.41 16.37 9.38
CA GLU A 23 18.20 16.21 8.56
C GLU A 23 16.94 16.65 9.32
N LYS A 24 16.82 16.28 10.61
CA LYS A 24 15.70 16.71 11.46
C LYS A 24 15.64 18.23 11.61
N GLU A 25 16.78 18.86 11.87
CA GLU A 25 16.87 20.32 12.01
C GLU A 25 16.53 21.02 10.70
N ASN A 26 17.00 20.50 9.57
CA ASN A 26 16.69 21.05 8.26
C ASN A 26 15.19 20.93 7.93
N PHE A 27 14.58 19.78 8.25
CA PHE A 27 13.15 19.56 8.10
C PHE A 27 12.33 20.50 8.98
N ALA A 28 12.73 20.71 10.24
CA ALA A 28 12.08 21.67 11.13
C ALA A 28 12.12 23.10 10.57
N LYS A 29 13.29 23.54 10.06
CA LYS A 29 13.43 24.86 9.41
C LYS A 29 12.52 25.01 8.20
N LEU A 30 12.39 23.95 7.39
CA LEU A 30 11.49 23.94 6.24
C LEU A 30 10.03 24.15 6.69
N LEU A 31 9.59 23.40 7.71
CA LEU A 31 8.24 23.54 8.25
C LEU A 31 7.98 24.93 8.84
N ASP A 32 8.95 25.51 9.54
CA ASP A 32 8.82 26.85 10.10
C ASP A 32 8.72 27.91 9.00
N THR A 33 9.49 27.76 7.92
CA THR A 33 9.41 28.63 6.74
C THR A 33 8.03 28.55 6.07
N GLN A 34 7.48 27.34 5.93
CA GLN A 34 6.13 27.13 5.37
C GLN A 34 5.04 27.75 6.25
N ARG A 35 5.16 27.62 7.57
CA ARG A 35 4.25 28.27 8.53
C ARG A 35 4.31 29.79 8.44
N GLN A 36 5.51 30.37 8.32
CA GLN A 36 5.69 31.81 8.13
C GLN A 36 5.08 32.31 6.82
N ALA A 37 5.07 31.48 5.77
CA ALA A 37 4.38 31.74 4.51
C ALA A 37 2.84 31.55 4.58
N GLY A 38 2.30 31.15 5.73
CA GLY A 38 0.86 31.09 5.99
C GLY A 38 0.15 29.82 5.51
N PHE A 39 0.87 28.74 5.17
CA PHE A 39 0.26 27.46 4.77
C PHE A 39 0.77 26.25 5.58
N ASP A 40 -0.04 25.21 5.67
CA ASP A 40 0.29 23.97 6.39
C ASP A 40 0.94 22.95 5.44
N GLY A 41 2.28 22.90 5.43
CA GLY A 41 3.04 21.98 4.57
C GLY A 41 2.94 20.49 4.93
N LEU A 42 2.09 20.12 5.89
CA LEU A 42 1.88 18.75 6.34
C LEU A 42 0.41 18.31 6.25
N GLN A 43 -0.42 19.07 5.53
CA GLN A 43 -1.86 18.88 5.50
C GLN A 43 -2.25 17.48 4.99
N ALA A 44 -1.65 17.02 3.89
CA ALA A 44 -1.99 15.73 3.30
C ALA A 44 -1.53 14.56 4.20
N THR A 45 -0.35 14.68 4.81
CA THR A 45 0.15 13.72 5.80
C THR A 45 -0.79 13.61 7.01
N LYS A 46 -1.34 14.72 7.51
CA LYS A 46 -2.30 14.71 8.62
C LYS A 46 -3.61 14.02 8.23
N ILE A 47 -4.15 14.32 7.06
CA ILE A 47 -5.37 13.70 6.53
C ILE A 47 -5.16 12.20 6.36
N TRP A 48 -4.04 11.80 5.77
CA TRP A 48 -3.64 10.40 5.58
C TRP A 48 -3.63 9.61 6.90
N LEU A 49 -2.93 10.12 7.91
CA LEU A 49 -2.86 9.46 9.22
C LEU A 49 -4.21 9.45 9.92
N ARG A 50 -5.04 10.46 9.71
CA ARG A 50 -6.38 10.51 10.28
C ARG A 50 -7.29 9.44 9.70
N ILE A 51 -7.26 9.27 8.37
CA ILE A 51 -8.02 8.21 7.69
C ILE A 51 -7.57 6.83 8.18
N ALA A 52 -6.26 6.61 8.33
CA ALA A 52 -5.72 5.36 8.86
C ALA A 52 -6.21 5.08 10.29
N TYR A 53 -6.21 6.11 11.14
CA TYR A 53 -6.74 6.02 12.49
C TYR A 53 -8.23 5.66 12.51
N ASP A 54 -9.05 6.40 11.75
CA ASP A 54 -10.50 6.20 11.74
C ASP A 54 -10.85 4.80 11.21
N ARG A 55 -10.12 4.30 10.20
CA ARG A 55 -10.27 2.94 9.68
C ARG A 55 -9.92 1.87 10.71
N LEU A 56 -8.84 2.05 11.46
CA LEU A 56 -8.48 1.12 12.54
C LEU A 56 -9.52 1.11 13.65
N VAL A 57 -9.99 2.29 14.07
CA VAL A 57 -11.04 2.42 15.07
C VAL A 57 -12.31 1.68 14.63
N GLN A 58 -12.70 1.81 13.36
CA GLN A 58 -13.83 1.06 12.81
C GLN A 58 -13.60 -0.46 12.80
N LYS A 59 -12.42 -0.93 12.39
CA LYS A 59 -12.08 -2.37 12.43
C LYS A 59 -12.19 -2.93 13.84
N LEU A 60 -11.60 -2.23 14.82
CA LEU A 60 -11.66 -2.59 16.23
C LEU A 60 -13.11 -2.62 16.73
N ALA A 61 -13.91 -1.59 16.41
CA ALA A 61 -15.31 -1.53 16.80
C ALA A 61 -16.14 -2.68 16.22
N ASN A 62 -15.87 -3.10 14.98
CA ASN A 62 -16.54 -4.23 14.34
C ASN A 62 -16.18 -5.58 15.00
N GLU A 63 -14.97 -5.71 15.51
CA GLU A 63 -14.49 -6.93 16.18
C GLU A 63 -15.00 -7.06 17.62
N THR A 64 -15.08 -5.95 18.37
CA THR A 64 -15.48 -5.95 19.79
C THR A 64 -16.94 -5.51 20.04
N GLY A 65 -17.68 -5.14 18.99
CA GLY A 65 -19.08 -4.67 19.08
C GLY A 65 -19.27 -3.39 19.89
N THR A 66 -18.17 -2.70 20.24
CA THR A 66 -18.15 -1.54 21.13
C THR A 66 -17.26 -0.47 20.53
N VAL A 67 -17.79 0.74 20.32
CA VAL A 67 -17.01 1.89 19.86
C VAL A 67 -16.05 2.28 20.99
N PRO A 68 -14.76 2.48 20.70
CA PRO A 68 -13.78 2.82 21.73
C PRO A 68 -13.97 4.27 22.21
N GLU A 69 -14.84 4.47 23.19
CA GLU A 69 -15.01 5.77 23.89
C GLU A 69 -13.93 6.02 24.96
N ASN A 70 -13.23 4.97 25.42
CA ASN A 70 -12.20 5.08 26.44
C ASN A 70 -10.78 5.24 25.87
N ARG A 71 -9.96 6.09 26.53
CA ARG A 71 -8.53 6.30 26.18
C ARG A 71 -7.69 5.01 26.18
N SER A 72 -8.19 3.93 26.79
CA SER A 72 -7.56 2.61 26.78
C SER A 72 -7.66 1.86 25.45
N ASN A 73 -8.54 2.28 24.53
CA ASN A 73 -8.70 1.67 23.20
C ASN A 73 -8.11 2.53 22.06
N ILE A 74 -7.28 3.52 22.38
CA ILE A 74 -6.58 4.30 21.34
C ILE A 74 -5.57 3.37 20.65
N PRO A 75 -5.67 3.17 19.31
CA PRO A 75 -4.72 2.36 18.57
C PRO A 75 -3.27 2.83 18.81
N VAL A 76 -2.38 1.87 19.05
CA VAL A 76 -0.94 2.15 19.25
C VAL A 76 -0.40 2.88 18.00
N PRO A 77 0.46 3.91 18.13
CA PRO A 77 0.96 4.67 16.98
C PRO A 77 1.57 3.82 15.87
N ASN A 78 2.27 2.74 16.23
CA ASN A 78 2.85 1.81 15.25
C ASN A 78 1.77 1.09 14.42
N LEU A 79 0.63 0.78 15.01
CA LEU A 79 -0.49 0.15 14.30
C LEU A 79 -1.13 1.13 13.33
N ILE A 80 -1.31 2.40 13.76
CA ILE A 80 -1.77 3.49 12.89
C ILE A 80 -0.85 3.65 11.69
N LEU A 81 0.47 3.70 11.92
CA LEU A 81 1.44 3.77 10.84
C LEU A 81 1.37 2.56 9.92
N ALA A 82 1.26 1.34 10.46
CA ALA A 82 1.13 0.14 9.65
C ALA A 82 -0.10 0.19 8.73
N GLU A 83 -1.27 0.55 9.28
CA GLU A 83 -2.48 0.73 8.47
C GLU A 83 -2.33 1.87 7.44
N ALA A 84 -1.68 2.97 7.83
CA ALA A 84 -1.44 4.11 6.95
C ALA A 84 -0.59 3.72 5.74
N TYR A 85 0.49 2.95 5.95
CA TYR A 85 1.31 2.43 4.84
C TYR A 85 0.55 1.42 3.97
N ILE A 86 -0.31 0.59 4.56
CA ILE A 86 -1.20 -0.30 3.81
C ILE A 86 -2.14 0.52 2.92
N LEU A 87 -2.74 1.60 3.43
CA LEU A 87 -3.60 2.48 2.62
C LEU A 87 -2.88 3.02 1.38
N LEU A 88 -1.59 3.36 1.48
CA LEU A 88 -0.79 3.81 0.34
C LEU A 88 -0.59 2.74 -0.75
N MET A 89 -0.69 1.45 -0.41
CA MET A 89 -0.45 0.35 -1.35
C MET A 89 -1.71 -0.16 -2.04
N TYR A 90 -2.88 -0.03 -1.40
CA TYR A 90 -4.12 -0.67 -1.83
C TYR A 90 -5.20 0.30 -2.32
N THR A 91 -5.16 1.56 -1.89
CA THR A 91 -6.28 2.49 -2.07
C THR A 91 -5.88 3.61 -3.01
N GLU A 92 -6.74 3.92 -3.99
CA GLU A 92 -6.66 5.20 -4.69
C GLU A 92 -6.92 6.30 -3.68
N LEU A 93 -5.90 7.10 -3.40
CA LEU A 93 -5.96 8.12 -2.38
C LEU A 93 -6.81 9.27 -2.93
N ASP A 94 -8.00 9.48 -2.36
CA ASP A 94 -8.83 10.68 -2.62
C ASP A 94 -8.15 11.99 -2.16
N PHE A 95 -6.98 11.87 -1.52
CA PHE A 95 -6.18 12.96 -1.00
C PHE A 95 -4.77 12.94 -1.59
N ASN A 96 -4.11 14.09 -1.52
CA ASN A 96 -2.75 14.24 -2.02
C ASN A 96 -1.78 13.26 -1.35
N PHE A 97 -0.78 12.80 -2.11
CA PHE A 97 0.24 11.92 -1.55
C PHE A 97 0.95 12.60 -0.36
N PRO A 98 1.17 11.89 0.77
CA PRO A 98 1.72 12.50 1.97
C PRO A 98 3.09 13.15 1.72
N GLU A 99 3.21 14.42 2.10
CA GLU A 99 4.39 15.25 1.86
C GLU A 99 5.65 14.63 2.48
N THR A 100 5.49 14.02 3.65
CA THR A 100 6.57 13.32 4.39
C THR A 100 7.17 12.14 3.65
N LEU A 101 6.46 11.55 2.69
CA LEU A 101 6.91 10.39 1.92
C LEU A 101 7.24 10.73 0.47
N MET A 102 7.18 12.01 0.09
CA MET A 102 7.32 12.43 -1.31
C MET A 102 8.62 11.92 -1.96
N MET A 103 9.73 11.90 -1.21
CA MET A 103 11.02 11.38 -1.70
C MET A 103 11.00 9.86 -1.96
N ASP A 104 10.16 9.13 -1.24
CA ASP A 104 10.04 7.68 -1.32
C ASP A 104 8.86 7.25 -2.20
N LYS A 105 8.15 8.18 -2.85
CA LYS A 105 6.95 7.92 -3.66
C LYS A 105 7.18 6.82 -4.69
N ASP A 106 8.21 6.94 -5.52
CA ASP A 106 8.52 5.94 -6.55
C ASP A 106 8.78 4.54 -5.96
N ARG A 107 9.37 4.48 -4.76
CA ARG A 107 9.62 3.21 -4.06
C ARG A 107 8.31 2.60 -3.58
N MET A 108 7.39 3.42 -3.07
CA MET A 108 6.05 2.99 -2.67
C MET A 108 5.25 2.49 -3.86
N ASP A 109 5.26 3.21 -4.99
CA ASP A 109 4.55 2.81 -6.21
C ASP A 109 5.07 1.48 -6.76
N ARG A 110 6.39 1.27 -6.74
CA ARG A 110 6.97 -0.05 -7.11
C ARG A 110 6.55 -1.17 -6.17
N LEU A 111 6.43 -0.89 -4.87
CA LEU A 111 6.00 -1.87 -3.89
C LEU A 111 4.53 -2.26 -4.09
N ALA A 112 3.66 -1.26 -4.31
CA ALA A 112 2.25 -1.46 -4.63
C ALA A 112 2.09 -2.32 -5.89
N ASN A 113 2.81 -1.99 -6.97
CA ASN A 113 2.78 -2.78 -8.21
C ASN A 113 3.20 -4.24 -8.01
N ARG A 114 4.26 -4.49 -7.25
CA ARG A 114 4.70 -5.86 -6.93
C ARG A 114 3.66 -6.62 -6.13
N LEU A 115 3.01 -5.94 -5.20
CA LEU A 115 1.94 -6.51 -4.40
C LEU A 115 0.75 -6.91 -5.28
N THR A 116 0.33 -6.06 -6.20
CA THR A 116 -0.73 -6.38 -7.17
C THR A 116 -0.41 -7.61 -8.01
N VAL A 117 0.83 -7.71 -8.53
CA VAL A 117 1.27 -8.90 -9.27
C VAL A 117 1.20 -10.16 -8.41
N LEU A 118 1.63 -10.07 -7.15
CA LEU A 118 1.62 -11.20 -6.23
C LEU A 118 0.19 -11.66 -5.90
N VAL A 119 -0.73 -10.71 -5.69
CA VAL A 119 -2.16 -11.01 -5.47
C VAL A 119 -2.76 -11.69 -6.70
N CYS A 120 -2.46 -11.21 -7.91
CA CYS A 120 -2.91 -11.83 -9.16
C CYS A 120 -2.35 -13.24 -9.36
N LEU A 121 -1.08 -13.48 -9.02
CA LEU A 121 -0.49 -14.82 -9.10
C LEU A 121 -1.11 -15.76 -8.06
N ALA A 122 -1.31 -15.29 -6.83
CA ALA A 122 -1.96 -16.08 -5.78
C ALA A 122 -3.39 -16.45 -6.16
N SER A 123 -4.18 -15.51 -6.71
CA SER A 123 -5.53 -15.79 -7.17
C SER A 123 -5.55 -16.79 -8.33
N LEU A 124 -4.61 -16.70 -9.26
CA LEU A 124 -4.45 -17.67 -10.34
C LEU A 124 -4.11 -19.07 -9.80
N VAL A 125 -3.17 -19.18 -8.86
CA VAL A 125 -2.79 -20.47 -8.24
C VAL A 125 -3.99 -21.08 -7.50
N LEU A 126 -4.68 -20.30 -6.69
CA LEU A 126 -5.89 -20.75 -5.98
C LEU A 126 -6.97 -21.23 -6.96
N PHE A 127 -7.19 -20.47 -8.05
CA PHE A 127 -8.15 -20.82 -9.09
C PHE A 127 -7.78 -22.10 -9.84
N THR A 128 -6.52 -22.26 -10.25
CA THR A 128 -6.09 -23.50 -10.90
C THR A 128 -6.22 -24.71 -9.95
N SER A 129 -5.95 -24.51 -8.66
CA SER A 129 -6.09 -25.56 -7.65
C SER A 129 -7.55 -25.96 -7.43
N THR A 130 -8.46 -25.00 -7.37
CA THR A 130 -9.90 -25.27 -7.23
C THR A 130 -10.48 -25.94 -8.47
N LEU A 131 -10.06 -25.54 -9.67
CA LEU A 131 -10.46 -26.20 -10.92
C LEU A 131 -9.97 -27.65 -11.00
N VAL A 132 -8.71 -27.91 -10.66
CA VAL A 132 -8.16 -29.28 -10.65
C VAL A 132 -8.90 -30.15 -9.63
N ALA A 133 -9.20 -29.61 -8.45
CA ALA A 133 -9.97 -30.33 -7.43
C ALA A 133 -11.40 -30.66 -7.90
N GLN A 134 -12.09 -29.71 -8.55
CA GLN A 134 -13.40 -29.95 -9.15
C GLN A 134 -13.34 -31.01 -10.25
N HIS A 135 -12.29 -31.01 -11.07
CA HIS A 135 -12.09 -32.00 -12.12
C HIS A 135 -11.94 -33.42 -11.57
N PHE A 136 -11.11 -33.63 -10.53
CA PHE A 136 -10.99 -34.93 -9.87
C PHE A 136 -12.29 -35.39 -9.20
N SER A 137 -13.12 -34.45 -8.75
CA SER A 137 -14.42 -34.76 -8.16
C SER A 137 -15.49 -35.15 -9.19
N LEU A 138 -15.36 -34.74 -10.46
CA LEU A 138 -16.37 -34.95 -11.51
C LEU A 138 -16.01 -36.08 -12.49
N ASN A 139 -14.72 -36.33 -12.73
CA ASN A 139 -14.25 -37.33 -13.70
C ASN A 139 -13.69 -38.58 -13.00
N SER A 140 -14.54 -39.31 -12.27
CA SER A 140 -14.19 -40.68 -11.84
C SER A 140 -14.11 -41.65 -13.02
N ASP A 141 -14.77 -41.35 -14.15
CA ASP A 141 -14.71 -42.14 -15.39
C ASP A 141 -14.90 -41.21 -16.61
N GLY A 142 -13.85 -40.93 -17.41
CA GLY A 142 -14.05 -40.24 -18.70
C GLY A 142 -12.88 -39.41 -19.22
N GLU A 143 -12.55 -39.68 -20.49
CA GLU A 143 -11.44 -39.14 -21.28
C GLU A 143 -11.39 -37.60 -21.36
N LEU A 144 -10.19 -37.05 -21.22
CA LEU A 144 -9.89 -35.62 -21.07
C LEU A 144 -10.04 -34.85 -22.40
N ASP A 145 -11.12 -34.09 -22.58
CA ASP A 145 -11.18 -33.04 -23.62
C ASP A 145 -10.47 -31.75 -23.15
N VAL A 146 -9.14 -31.79 -23.23
CA VAL A 146 -8.22 -30.73 -22.78
C VAL A 146 -8.40 -29.43 -23.58
N GLY A 147 -8.88 -29.51 -24.83
CA GLY A 147 -8.93 -28.39 -25.77
C GLY A 147 -9.97 -27.33 -25.42
N ASN A 148 -11.22 -27.77 -25.21
CA ASN A 148 -12.31 -26.87 -24.84
C ASN A 148 -12.10 -26.28 -23.43
N HIS A 149 -11.50 -27.05 -22.53
CA HIS A 149 -11.16 -26.61 -21.18
C HIS A 149 -10.09 -25.51 -21.17
N TRP A 150 -9.03 -25.66 -21.96
CA TRP A 150 -7.97 -24.65 -22.08
C TRP A 150 -8.51 -23.31 -22.60
N GLN A 151 -9.47 -23.34 -23.52
CA GLN A 151 -10.12 -22.13 -24.04
C GLN A 151 -11.03 -21.47 -23.00
N SER A 152 -11.79 -22.26 -22.23
CA SER A 152 -12.62 -21.74 -21.15
C SER A 152 -11.77 -21.13 -20.03
N LEU A 153 -10.65 -21.77 -19.70
CA LEU A 153 -9.66 -21.28 -18.73
C LEU A 153 -8.98 -20.00 -19.23
N LYS A 154 -8.54 -19.96 -20.49
CA LYS A 154 -8.03 -18.73 -21.12
C LYS A 154 -9.04 -17.59 -21.07
N ASN A 155 -10.29 -17.84 -21.42
CA ASN A 155 -11.33 -16.81 -21.41
C ASN A 155 -11.68 -16.35 -19.99
N CYS A 156 -11.70 -17.26 -19.01
CA CYS A 156 -11.97 -16.94 -17.62
C CYS A 156 -10.82 -16.14 -16.98
N ILE A 157 -9.55 -16.55 -17.19
CA ILE A 157 -8.38 -15.77 -16.77
C ILE A 157 -8.37 -14.41 -17.45
N LYS A 158 -8.60 -14.37 -18.77
CA LYS A 158 -8.68 -13.12 -19.52
C LYS A 158 -9.77 -12.21 -18.95
N ASN A 159 -10.92 -12.75 -18.55
CA ASN A 159 -12.01 -11.99 -17.95
C ASN A 159 -11.71 -11.57 -16.50
N HIS A 160 -11.06 -12.41 -15.70
CA HIS A 160 -10.71 -12.08 -14.32
C HIS A 160 -9.57 -11.05 -14.26
N CYS A 161 -8.52 -11.24 -15.06
CA CYS A 161 -7.48 -10.22 -15.24
C CYS A 161 -8.08 -8.95 -15.85
N ARG A 162 -8.98 -9.04 -16.84
CA ARG A 162 -9.65 -7.86 -17.39
C ARG A 162 -10.55 -7.18 -16.35
N ASN A 163 -11.23 -7.91 -15.47
CA ASN A 163 -12.04 -7.33 -14.40
C ASN A 163 -11.17 -6.67 -13.32
N ILE A 164 -10.05 -7.28 -12.93
CA ILE A 164 -9.10 -6.67 -12.00
C ILE A 164 -8.47 -5.42 -12.63
N ILE A 165 -8.08 -5.49 -13.91
CA ILE A 165 -7.55 -4.36 -14.67
C ILE A 165 -8.63 -3.29 -14.91
N SER A 166 -9.90 -3.66 -15.16
CA SER A 166 -10.99 -2.71 -15.38
C SER A 166 -11.43 -2.07 -14.08
N LEU A 167 -11.43 -2.79 -12.96
CA LEU A 167 -11.63 -2.20 -11.63
C LEU A 167 -10.52 -1.18 -11.34
N HIS A 168 -9.25 -1.51 -11.64
CA HIS A 168 -8.14 -0.57 -11.48
C HIS A 168 -8.11 0.57 -12.53
N MET A 169 -8.70 0.40 -13.72
CA MET A 169 -8.73 1.43 -14.78
C MET A 169 -10.00 2.29 -14.74
N GLU A 170 -11.16 1.79 -14.30
CA GLU A 170 -12.36 2.61 -14.08
C GLU A 170 -12.22 3.51 -12.85
N GLU A 171 -11.51 3.07 -11.81
CA GLU A 171 -11.14 3.92 -10.68
C GLU A 171 -10.13 5.00 -11.15
N GLY A 172 -9.05 4.61 -11.84
CA GLY A 172 -8.08 5.55 -12.43
C GLY A 172 -8.66 6.53 -13.47
N PHE A 173 -9.69 6.16 -14.23
CA PHE A 173 -10.35 7.06 -15.21
C PHE A 173 -11.40 7.98 -14.57
N LYS A 174 -12.03 7.59 -13.45
CA LYS A 174 -12.87 8.48 -12.65
C LYS A 174 -12.03 9.50 -11.89
N ALA A 175 -10.87 9.12 -11.37
CA ALA A 175 -9.92 10.03 -10.73
C ALA A 175 -9.32 11.06 -11.71
N GLY A 176 -9.04 10.67 -12.96
CA GLY A 176 -8.48 11.56 -13.98
C GLY A 176 -9.47 12.60 -14.56
N LYS A 177 -10.79 12.37 -14.46
CA LYS A 177 -11.81 13.33 -14.93
C LYS A 177 -12.32 14.30 -13.86
N GLY A 178 -12.14 13.98 -12.57
CA GLY A 178 -12.48 14.90 -11.47
C GLY A 178 -11.46 16.04 -11.27
N ALA A 179 -10.23 15.88 -11.77
CA ALA A 179 -9.14 16.85 -11.55
C ALA A 179 -9.03 17.96 -12.62
N ASN A 180 -9.94 18.04 -13.60
CA ASN A 180 -9.87 19.05 -14.68
C ASN A 180 -11.07 20.00 -14.76
N LEU A 181 -12.01 19.93 -13.82
CA LEU A 181 -13.14 20.86 -13.74
C LEU A 181 -13.53 21.02 -12.27
N SER A 182 -12.85 21.90 -11.54
CA SER A 182 -13.33 22.75 -10.41
C SER A 182 -12.13 23.40 -9.74
#